data_AF-A0A1B8P0G5-F1
#
_entry.id   AF-A0A1B8P0G5-F1
#
_cell.length_a   1.000
_cell.length_b   1.000
_cell.length_c   1.000
_cell.angle_alpha   90.00
_cell.angle_beta   90.00
_cell.angle_gamma   90.00
#
_symmetry.space_group_name_H-M   'P 1'
#
loop_
_entity.id
_entity.type
_entity.pdbx_description
1 polymer ?
#
loop_
_entity_poly.entity_id
_entity_poly.type
_entity_poly.pdbx_seq_one_letter_code
_entity_poly.pdbx_strand_id
1 'polypeptide(L)'
;MPISPLSARCCSLLLIAGFASPAMADNTDTASAVFAAGCFWCVEEAYDKVEGVVSTTSGFSGGDVADPSYDQVVAGGTGHAEAVKVEYDPSRVDYDTLLYVFWRNVDPFAENRQFCDEGPPIAVPSFRWTPNNGD
;
A
#
# COMPACT_ATOMS: atom_id res chain seq x y z
N MET A 1 71.09 -7.38 36.59
CA MET A 1 70.01 -6.88 35.69
C MET A 1 69.56 -8.05 34.81
N PRO A 2 68.27 -8.16 34.49
CA PRO A 2 67.49 -9.29 35.01
C PRO A 2 66.87 -10.22 33.92
N ILE A 3 66.48 -11.41 34.40
CA ILE A 3 65.32 -12.27 34.08
C ILE A 3 64.85 -12.49 32.62
N SER A 4 64.81 -13.78 32.27
CA SER A 4 64.19 -14.44 31.11
C SER A 4 62.65 -14.26 31.04
N PRO A 5 62.02 -14.54 29.88
CA PRO A 5 60.65 -14.13 29.58
C PRO A 5 59.64 -15.19 30.01
N LEU A 6 58.53 -14.77 30.63
CA LEU A 6 57.38 -15.63 30.87
C LEU A 6 56.09 -14.84 30.67
N SER A 7 55.11 -15.52 30.09
CA SER A 7 53.68 -15.18 30.07
C SER A 7 53.23 -14.32 28.89
N ALA A 8 53.19 -14.96 27.72
CA ALA A 8 52.15 -14.69 26.73
C ALA A 8 50.79 -15.02 27.35
N ARG A 9 50.04 -13.99 27.74
CA ARG A 9 48.60 -14.13 28.04
C ARG A 9 47.81 -13.54 26.87
N CYS A 10 47.54 -14.44 25.94
CA CYS A 10 46.45 -14.34 24.98
C CYS A 10 45.15 -14.20 25.79
N CYS A 11 44.66 -12.98 25.96
CA CYS A 11 43.32 -12.74 26.47
C CYS A 11 42.41 -12.66 25.25
N SER A 12 41.81 -13.80 24.94
CA SER A 12 40.90 -14.02 23.84
C SER A 12 39.80 -12.95 23.82
N LEU A 13 39.78 -12.12 22.77
CA LEU A 13 38.59 -11.37 22.39
C LEU A 13 37.50 -12.40 22.04
N LEU A 14 36.51 -12.54 22.92
CA LEU A 14 35.25 -13.17 22.56
C LEU A 14 34.49 -12.21 21.65
N LEU A 15 34.72 -12.35 20.34
CA LEU A 15 33.85 -11.78 19.31
C LEU A 15 32.50 -12.48 19.41
N ILE A 16 31.52 -11.79 19.99
CA ILE A 16 30.12 -12.17 19.89
C ILE A 16 29.72 -11.89 18.44
N ALA A 17 29.76 -12.92 17.60
CA ALA A 17 29.18 -12.86 16.26
C ALA A 17 27.65 -12.76 16.43
N GLY A 18 27.12 -11.54 16.44
CA GLY A 18 25.70 -11.31 16.28
C GLY A 18 25.29 -11.80 14.89
N PHE A 19 24.51 -12.86 14.83
CA PHE A 19 23.82 -13.26 13.61
C PHE A 19 22.84 -12.15 13.26
N ALA A 20 23.23 -11.28 12.32
CA ALA A 20 22.27 -10.49 11.59
C ALA A 20 21.50 -11.47 10.70
N SER A 21 20.27 -11.83 11.11
CA SER A 21 19.35 -12.49 10.21
C SER A 21 19.15 -11.57 8.99
N PRO A 22 19.36 -12.04 7.76
CA PRO A 22 18.86 -11.29 6.62
C PRO A 22 17.35 -11.22 6.76
N ALA A 23 16.79 -10.01 6.80
CA ALA A 23 15.37 -9.82 6.56
C ALA A 23 15.08 -10.42 5.19
N MET A 24 14.27 -11.48 5.17
CA MET A 24 13.88 -12.17 3.95
C MET A 24 12.96 -11.20 3.19
N ALA A 25 13.55 -10.45 2.26
CA ALA A 25 12.78 -9.76 1.23
C ALA A 25 12.20 -10.85 0.34
N ASP A 26 10.96 -11.23 0.61
CA ASP A 26 10.20 -12.11 -0.25
C ASP A 26 9.95 -11.34 -1.55
N ASN A 27 10.67 -11.69 -2.62
CA ASN A 27 10.40 -11.19 -3.96
C ASN A 27 9.18 -11.94 -4.50
N THR A 28 8.03 -11.68 -3.90
CA THR A 28 6.75 -11.97 -4.53
C THR A 28 6.54 -10.84 -5.54
N ASP A 29 6.51 -11.16 -6.84
CA ASP A 29 6.23 -10.18 -7.90
C ASP A 29 4.84 -9.59 -7.66
N THR A 30 4.78 -8.51 -6.89
CA THR A 30 3.54 -7.88 -6.43
C THR A 30 3.14 -6.82 -7.44
N ALA A 31 1.88 -6.85 -7.86
CA ALA A 31 1.28 -5.87 -8.76
C ALA A 31 0.46 -4.85 -7.96
N SER A 32 0.20 -3.68 -8.54
CA SER A 32 -0.60 -2.63 -7.89
C SER A 32 -1.74 -2.13 -8.78
N ALA A 33 -2.84 -1.78 -8.12
CA ALA A 33 -3.99 -1.14 -8.74
C ALA A 33 -4.55 -0.06 -7.82
N VAL A 34 -5.06 1.02 -8.39
CA VAL A 34 -5.70 2.12 -7.65
C VAL A 34 -7.17 2.16 -8.02
N PHE A 35 -8.05 2.15 -7.02
CA PHE A 35 -9.50 2.19 -7.18
C PHE A 35 -10.08 3.39 -6.44
N ALA A 36 -10.81 4.25 -7.15
CA ALA A 36 -11.62 5.33 -6.59
C ALA A 36 -13.09 4.93 -6.73
N ALA A 37 -13.74 4.62 -5.59
CA ALA A 37 -15.09 4.06 -5.53
C ALA A 37 -15.95 4.70 -4.42
N GLY A 38 -15.71 5.96 -4.10
CA GLY A 38 -16.34 6.64 -2.96
C GLY A 38 -15.53 6.48 -1.68
N CYS A 39 -16.19 6.23 -0.54
CA CYS A 39 -15.53 6.15 0.76
C CYS A 39 -14.41 5.10 0.76
N PHE A 40 -13.17 5.57 0.84
CA PHE A 40 -11.97 4.74 0.87
C PHE A 40 -11.97 3.64 1.96
N TRP A 41 -12.55 3.88 3.14
CA TRP A 41 -12.66 2.84 4.17
C TRP A 41 -13.54 1.66 3.76
N CYS A 42 -14.65 1.94 3.05
CA CYS A 42 -15.52 0.88 2.54
C CYS A 42 -14.82 0.08 1.44
N VAL A 43 -14.03 0.76 0.62
CA VAL A 43 -13.25 0.14 -0.45
C VAL A 43 -12.13 -0.73 0.12
N GLU A 44 -11.38 -0.24 1.12
CA GLU A 44 -10.38 -1.05 1.85
C GLU A 44 -11.00 -2.32 2.43
N GLU A 45 -12.13 -2.20 3.14
CA GLU A 45 -12.81 -3.36 3.73
C GLU A 45 -13.24 -4.40 2.68
N ALA A 46 -13.61 -3.95 1.48
CA ALA A 46 -13.98 -4.83 0.37
C ALA A 46 -12.77 -5.63 -0.16
N TYR A 47 -11.58 -5.04 -0.19
CA TYR A 47 -10.36 -5.68 -0.72
C TYR A 47 -9.59 -6.48 0.32
N ASP A 48 -9.62 -6.10 1.61
CA ASP A 48 -8.95 -6.81 2.72
C ASP A 48 -9.37 -8.29 2.84
N LYS A 49 -10.54 -8.64 2.31
CA LYS A 49 -11.12 -9.98 2.36
C LYS A 49 -10.81 -10.81 1.11
N VAL A 50 -10.14 -10.25 0.12
CA VAL A 50 -9.84 -10.91 -1.16
C VAL A 50 -8.54 -11.71 -1.03
N GLU A 51 -8.62 -13.03 -1.22
CA GLU A 51 -7.43 -13.87 -1.22
C GLU A 51 -6.49 -13.46 -2.36
N GLY A 52 -5.21 -13.23 -2.03
CA GLY A 52 -4.20 -12.75 -2.98
C GLY A 52 -3.95 -11.24 -2.91
N VAL A 53 -4.80 -10.47 -2.23
CA VAL A 53 -4.46 -9.09 -1.83
C VAL A 53 -3.44 -9.15 -0.69
N VAL A 54 -2.38 -8.35 -0.83
CA VAL A 54 -1.25 -8.25 0.10
C VAL A 54 -1.43 -7.06 1.03
N SER A 55 -1.84 -5.91 0.49
CA SER A 55 -2.08 -4.69 1.26
C SER A 55 -3.09 -3.79 0.56
N THR A 56 -3.79 -2.96 1.35
CA THR A 56 -4.56 -1.83 0.87
C THR A 56 -4.06 -0.55 1.53
N THR A 57 -4.06 0.56 0.81
CA THR A 57 -3.66 1.86 1.33
C THR A 57 -4.60 2.95 0.83
N SER A 58 -5.38 3.48 1.76
CA SER A 58 -6.19 4.69 1.63
C SER A 58 -5.37 5.92 1.25
N GLY A 59 -5.88 6.71 0.31
CA GLY A 59 -5.28 7.96 -0.12
C GLY A 59 -6.17 8.76 -1.07
N PHE A 60 -5.55 9.64 -1.83
CA PHE A 60 -6.20 10.56 -2.75
C PHE A 60 -5.53 10.51 -4.13
N SER A 61 -6.31 10.55 -5.21
CA SER A 61 -5.77 10.49 -6.57
C SER A 61 -6.60 11.31 -7.56
N GLY A 62 -6.00 11.62 -8.72
CA GLY A 62 -6.68 12.25 -9.86
C GLY A 62 -6.83 13.78 -9.82
N GLY A 63 -6.41 14.44 -8.74
CA GLY A 63 -6.48 15.90 -8.59
C GLY A 63 -5.22 16.67 -8.99
N ASP A 64 -5.29 17.99 -8.82
CA ASP A 64 -4.27 18.95 -9.29
C ASP A 64 -3.30 19.42 -8.20
N VAL A 65 -3.64 19.20 -6.93
CA VAL A 65 -2.81 19.64 -5.80
C VAL A 65 -1.77 18.56 -5.48
N ALA A 66 -0.48 18.89 -5.55
CA ALA A 66 0.58 17.98 -5.14
C ALA A 66 0.58 17.76 -3.61
N ASP A 67 0.76 16.52 -3.18
CA ASP A 67 0.82 16.10 -1.77
C ASP A 67 -0.27 16.72 -0.89
N PRO A 68 -1.56 16.58 -1.25
CA PRO A 68 -2.65 17.24 -0.54
C PRO A 68 -2.81 16.66 0.88
N SER A 69 -3.12 17.51 1.85
CA SER A 69 -3.58 17.05 3.16
C SER A 69 -5.04 16.61 3.11
N TYR A 70 -5.44 15.78 4.07
CA TYR A 70 -6.83 15.38 4.25
C TYR A 70 -7.79 16.58 4.29
N ASP A 71 -7.47 17.60 5.09
CA ASP A 71 -8.30 18.80 5.23
C ASP A 71 -8.44 19.57 3.92
N GLN A 72 -7.38 19.60 3.09
CA GLN A 72 -7.45 20.24 1.77
C GLN A 72 -8.42 19.50 0.84
N VAL A 73 -8.40 18.16 0.84
CA VAL A 73 -9.29 17.37 -0.03
C VAL A 73 -10.73 17.45 0.43
N VAL A 74 -10.99 17.32 1.74
CA VAL A 74 -12.36 17.38 2.30
C VAL A 74 -12.97 18.77 2.17
N ALA A 75 -12.17 19.84 2.22
CA ALA A 75 -12.62 21.19 1.92
C ALA A 75 -13.07 21.37 0.45
N GLY A 76 -12.70 20.45 -0.44
CA GLY A 76 -13.00 20.48 -1.86
C GLY A 76 -12.06 21.39 -2.67
N GLY A 77 -12.22 21.38 -4.00
CA GLY A 77 -11.47 22.24 -4.92
C GLY A 77 -10.06 21.76 -5.28
N THR A 78 -9.60 20.63 -4.76
CA THR A 78 -8.30 20.03 -5.11
C THR A 78 -8.37 19.12 -6.35
N GLY A 79 -9.58 18.73 -6.76
CA GLY A 79 -9.82 17.76 -7.84
C GLY A 79 -9.54 16.31 -7.46
N HIS A 80 -9.07 16.04 -6.24
CA HIS A 80 -8.77 14.68 -5.80
C HIS A 80 -10.03 13.90 -5.44
N ALA A 81 -10.02 12.63 -5.81
CA ALA A 81 -10.97 11.63 -5.35
C ALA A 81 -10.36 10.80 -4.23
N GLU A 82 -11.19 10.33 -3.31
CA GLU A 82 -10.81 9.24 -2.41
C GLU A 82 -10.50 7.97 -3.22
N ALA A 83 -9.36 7.35 -2.92
CA ALA A 83 -8.86 6.20 -3.64
C ALA A 83 -8.10 5.24 -2.72
N VAL A 84 -8.06 3.96 -3.11
CA VAL A 84 -7.32 2.91 -2.42
C VAL A 84 -6.31 2.30 -3.39
N LYS A 85 -5.03 2.27 -3.00
CA LYS A 85 -4.01 1.46 -3.65
C LYS A 85 -4.10 0.03 -3.10
N VAL A 86 -4.30 -0.94 -3.97
CA VAL A 86 -4.34 -2.38 -3.69
C VAL A 86 -3.06 -2.99 -4.24
N GLU A 87 -2.25 -3.58 -3.35
CA GLU A 87 -1.12 -4.42 -3.73
C GLU A 87 -1.54 -5.89 -3.67
N TYR A 88 -1.26 -6.66 -4.72
CA TYR A 88 -1.75 -8.04 -4.84
C TYR A 88 -0.74 -8.96 -5.53
N ASP A 89 -0.83 -10.24 -5.21
CA ASP A 89 -0.08 -11.31 -5.86
C ASP A 89 -0.82 -11.77 -7.14
N PRO A 90 -0.33 -11.46 -8.34
CA PRO A 90 -0.97 -11.80 -9.60
C PRO A 90 -1.00 -13.32 -9.87
N SER A 91 -0.24 -14.13 -9.11
CA SER A 91 -0.33 -15.59 -9.17
C SER A 91 -1.53 -16.15 -8.38
N ARG A 92 -2.13 -15.34 -7.50
CA ARG A 92 -3.25 -15.73 -6.64
C ARG A 92 -4.57 -15.05 -7.01
N VAL A 93 -4.51 -13.79 -7.45
CA VAL A 93 -5.68 -13.02 -7.89
C VAL A 93 -5.32 -12.19 -9.12
N ASP A 94 -6.17 -12.24 -10.15
CA ASP A 94 -5.99 -11.44 -11.35
C ASP A 94 -6.69 -10.08 -11.25
N TYR A 95 -6.31 -9.18 -12.15
CA TYR A 95 -6.87 -7.83 -12.19
C TYR A 95 -8.38 -7.82 -12.48
N ASP A 96 -8.85 -8.77 -13.31
CA ASP A 96 -10.27 -8.90 -13.65
C ASP A 96 -11.11 -9.25 -12.43
N THR A 97 -10.58 -10.07 -11.51
CA THR A 97 -11.22 -10.35 -10.22
C THR A 97 -11.29 -9.09 -9.35
N LEU A 98 -10.25 -8.26 -9.32
CA LEU A 98 -10.27 -6.99 -8.59
C LEU A 98 -11.27 -6.00 -9.19
N LEU A 99 -11.41 -5.96 -10.52
CA LEU A 99 -12.46 -5.19 -11.20
C LEU A 99 -13.86 -5.74 -10.90
N TYR A 100 -14.02 -7.06 -10.80
CA TYR A 100 -15.29 -7.65 -10.42
C TYR A 100 -15.69 -7.24 -9.00
N VAL A 101 -14.75 -7.22 -8.05
CA VAL A 101 -14.98 -6.69 -6.70
C VAL A 101 -15.36 -5.21 -6.76
N PHE A 102 -14.63 -4.40 -7.53
CA PHE A 102 -14.92 -2.98 -7.72
C PHE A 102 -16.36 -2.74 -8.19
N TRP A 103 -16.76 -3.38 -9.30
CA TRP A 103 -18.09 -3.16 -9.89
C TRP A 103 -19.26 -3.68 -9.05
N ARG A 104 -19.01 -4.60 -8.11
CA ARG A 104 -20.03 -5.04 -7.14
C ARG A 104 -20.23 -4.05 -6.00
N ASN A 105 -19.27 -3.16 -5.78
CA ASN A 105 -19.24 -2.24 -4.66
C ASN A 105 -19.34 -0.77 -5.11
N VAL A 106 -19.81 -0.51 -6.32
CA VAL A 106 -19.88 0.86 -6.85
C VAL A 106 -21.05 1.02 -7.81
N ASP A 107 -21.79 2.12 -7.71
CA ASP A 107 -22.73 2.58 -8.73
C ASP A 107 -21.96 3.44 -9.75
N PRO A 108 -21.75 2.97 -11.00
CA PRO A 108 -21.01 3.69 -12.04
C PRO A 108 -21.72 4.94 -12.55
N PHE A 109 -23.00 5.12 -12.24
CA PHE A 109 -23.80 6.25 -12.70
C PHE A 109 -24.05 7.29 -11.60
N ALA A 110 -23.56 7.03 -10.38
CA ALA A 110 -23.70 7.95 -9.27
C ALA A 110 -22.61 9.03 -9.32
N GLU A 111 -23.05 10.29 -9.41
CA GLU A 111 -22.18 11.47 -9.30
C GLU A 111 -22.24 12.04 -7.88
N ASN A 112 -21.08 12.33 -7.27
CA ASN A 112 -20.95 12.96 -5.93
C ASN A 112 -21.62 12.17 -4.79
N ARG A 113 -21.89 10.88 -5.00
CA ARG A 113 -22.45 9.99 -4.00
C ARG A 113 -22.08 8.55 -4.28
N GLN A 114 -21.88 7.77 -3.22
CA GLN A 114 -21.77 6.32 -3.32
C GLN A 114 -22.38 5.71 -2.07
N PHE A 115 -23.32 4.78 -2.27
CA PHE A 115 -24.16 4.25 -1.19
C PHE A 115 -24.83 5.35 -0.34
N CYS A 116 -24.47 5.44 0.94
CA CYS A 116 -24.98 6.40 1.93
C CYS A 116 -24.10 7.66 2.04
N ASP A 117 -22.94 7.68 1.39
CA ASP A 117 -22.00 8.80 1.46
C ASP A 117 -22.31 9.80 0.34
N GLU A 118 -22.40 11.08 0.70
CA GLU A 118 -22.67 12.19 -0.21
C GLU A 118 -21.62 13.28 0.03
N GLY A 119 -20.96 13.76 -1.04
CA GLY A 119 -19.96 14.80 -0.90
C GLY A 119 -19.05 14.99 -2.12
N PRO A 120 -18.37 16.15 -2.20
CA PRO A 120 -17.50 16.49 -3.33
C PRO A 120 -16.28 15.58 -3.56
N PRO A 121 -15.64 14.92 -2.55
CA PRO A 121 -14.53 13.99 -2.84
C PRO A 121 -14.99 12.64 -3.41
N ILE A 122 -16.31 12.42 -3.55
CA ILE A 122 -16.90 11.21 -4.14
C ILE A 122 -17.00 11.40 -5.66
N ALA A 123 -15.86 11.35 -6.34
CA ALA A 123 -15.80 11.48 -7.79
C ALA A 123 -16.39 10.25 -8.52
N VAL A 124 -16.58 10.41 -9.83
CA VAL A 124 -16.95 9.30 -10.74
C VAL A 124 -16.02 8.11 -10.49
N PRO A 125 -16.57 6.88 -10.36
CA PRO A 125 -15.77 5.70 -10.16
C PRO A 125 -14.66 5.57 -11.22
N SER A 126 -13.41 5.47 -10.78
CA SER A 126 -12.27 5.33 -11.68
C SER A 126 -11.27 4.32 -11.12
N PHE A 127 -10.54 3.69 -12.03
CA PHE A 127 -9.50 2.75 -11.65
C PHE A 127 -8.27 2.94 -12.54
N ARG A 128 -7.10 2.67 -11.98
CA ARG A 128 -5.84 2.63 -12.71
C ARG A 128 -5.08 1.37 -12.34
N TRP A 129 -4.57 0.69 -13.35
CA TRP A 129 -3.68 -0.46 -13.17
C TRP A 129 -2.25 -0.06 -13.48
N THR A 130 -1.33 -0.48 -12.61
CA THR A 130 0.12 -0.33 -12.81
C THR A 130 0.78 -1.69 -12.65
N PRO A 131 1.35 -2.25 -13.74
CA PRO A 131 2.12 -3.48 -13.62
C PRO A 131 3.38 -3.20 -12.80
N ASN A 132 3.37 -3.67 -11.55
CA ASN A 132 4.47 -3.61 -10.58
C ASN A 132 4.70 -2.24 -9.93
N ASN A 133 5.32 -2.27 -8.74
CA ASN A 133 5.56 -1.14 -7.82
C ASN A 133 6.65 -0.15 -8.30
N GLY A 134 6.66 0.21 -9.59
CA GLY A 134 7.74 0.95 -10.25
C GLY A 134 7.59 2.47 -10.40
N ASP A 135 6.42 3.05 -10.09
CA ASP A 135 6.11 4.46 -10.41
C ASP A 135 5.61 5.25 -9.19
#